data_AF-A0A8K0VU53-F1
#
_entry.id   AF-A0A8K0VU53-F1
#
_cell.length_a   1.000
_cell.length_b   1.000
_cell.length_c   1.000
_cell.angle_alpha   90.00
_cell.angle_beta   90.00
_cell.angle_gamma   90.00
#
_symmetry.space_group_name_H-M   'P 1'
#
loop_
_entity.id
_entity.type
_entity.pdbx_description
1 polymer ?
#
loop_
_entity_poly.entity_id
_entity_poly.type
_entity_poly.pdbx_seq_one_letter_code
_entity_poly.pdbx_strand_id
1 'polypeptide(L)'
;MLRLLCTVLTFGASIVTGLPKAEDQDSCTSLQYGANYVVSSSRIAIGGIANISAVAAQNVTETNTASFCRILGQIPYGPNNTLNFEVWLPETENYNDRYLSIGNGGFGGVIDYRSMASYLNAGFSVGGCDAGHLTSENGPSRPGGYVPFLNSYAQTRAWIRDSIAMFSAPAKAITASFYDCAPKKAYYAGCSTGGAQGYALAQYHPEVFDGIVAACAGNWYTGLMVSFMWNGLHSNKPGAFMTQDTLNFVRDAVVEQCDEIDGVKDGVIDDPTTCDFDTASLLCEANQPQIENNKTVCLNETQLATVEAIYAGPGEGIYPGFGAGSEAEWLVQENELWTDYAVPILQNLVFKNLSYDYMNFDFDKDVKTMEEVAGPLITAISPRLDAFKAQGGKLLATQGWADPYNAPTWPIDHHNQAKAIYGSDQLNSFWRLFMAPGSGHCGSAASYPQVPGTIHYLDALIPWVEEGVAPGFVVASKPADGSNATKKLCAYPGRAVFRGGDGGRYESFDCV
;
A
#
# COMPACT_ATOMS: atom_id res chain seq x y z
N MET A 1 30.09 -7.51 20.82
CA MET A 1 30.45 -7.09 19.44
C MET A 1 30.77 -5.60 19.50
N LEU A 2 32.03 -5.25 19.20
CA LEU A 2 32.53 -3.88 19.27
C LEU A 2 31.90 -3.08 18.11
N ARG A 3 31.00 -2.12 18.41
CA ARG A 3 30.55 -1.14 17.41
C ARG A 3 31.77 -0.31 17.01
N LEU A 4 32.16 -0.36 15.73
CA LEU A 4 33.20 0.51 15.18
C LEU A 4 32.67 1.94 15.26
N LEU A 5 33.27 2.80 16.08
CA LEU A 5 33.01 4.24 16.01
C LEU A 5 33.38 4.72 14.59
N CYS A 6 32.46 5.43 13.94
CA CYS A 6 32.74 6.14 12.69
C CYS A 6 33.92 7.08 12.92
N THR A 7 35.10 6.65 12.46
CA THR A 7 36.33 7.41 12.62
C THR A 7 36.34 8.46 11.52
N VAL A 8 36.01 9.70 11.88
CA VAL A 8 36.26 10.86 11.02
C VAL A 8 37.78 11.04 10.95
N LEU A 9 38.38 10.75 9.80
CA LEU A 9 39.78 11.05 9.51
C LEU A 9 39.95 12.57 9.35
N THR A 10 40.21 13.27 10.46
CA THR A 10 40.70 14.65 10.45
C THR A 10 42.21 14.66 10.68
N PHE A 11 42.97 15.03 9.65
CA PHE A 11 44.38 15.38 9.77
C PHE A 11 44.51 16.78 10.39
N GLY A 12 45.24 16.91 11.50
CA GLY A 12 45.72 18.20 12.01
C GLY A 12 45.77 18.28 13.54
N ALA A 13 46.91 17.94 14.12
CA ALA A 13 47.17 18.10 15.55
C ALA A 13 47.44 19.56 15.92
N SER A 14 46.77 20.06 16.96
CA SER A 14 47.28 21.08 17.87
C SER A 14 46.60 20.94 19.23
N ILE A 15 47.41 20.79 20.27
CA ILE A 15 47.01 20.59 21.67
C ILE A 15 46.43 21.91 22.19
N VAL A 16 45.15 21.89 22.58
CA VAL A 16 44.56 22.92 23.44
C VAL A 16 43.97 22.25 24.68
N THR A 17 44.40 22.76 25.82
CA THR A 17 44.05 22.37 27.19
C THR A 17 42.54 22.41 27.45
N GLY A 18 42.08 21.46 28.28
CA GLY A 18 40.68 21.17 28.55
C GLY A 18 39.80 22.37 28.92
N LEU A 19 38.76 22.55 28.11
CA LEU A 19 37.54 23.25 28.48
C LEU A 19 36.59 22.25 29.17
N PRO A 20 35.73 22.70 30.10
CA PRO A 20 34.73 21.82 30.72
C PRO A 20 33.88 21.20 29.61
N LYS A 21 33.63 19.88 29.73
CA LYS A 21 32.66 19.15 28.91
C LYS A 21 31.35 19.94 29.03
N ALA A 22 30.91 20.57 27.95
CA ALA A 22 29.65 21.28 27.91
C ALA A 22 28.53 20.34 28.39
N GLU A 23 27.56 20.90 29.10
CA GLU A 23 26.38 20.21 29.60
C GLU A 23 25.81 19.23 28.55
N ASP A 24 25.32 18.10 29.06
CA ASP A 24 24.57 17.07 28.35
C ASP A 24 23.33 17.71 27.68
N GLN A 25 23.53 18.41 26.56
CA GLN A 25 22.44 18.93 25.75
C GLN A 25 21.75 17.72 25.15
N ASP A 26 20.53 17.42 25.60
CA ASP A 26 19.70 16.39 25.02
C ASP A 26 19.63 16.61 23.50
N SER A 27 20.32 15.74 22.76
CA SER A 27 20.47 15.82 21.30
C SER A 27 19.11 15.95 20.61
N CYS A 28 18.07 15.34 21.19
CA CYS A 28 16.71 15.46 20.70
C CYS A 28 16.21 16.91 20.72
N THR A 29 16.33 17.59 21.85
CA THR A 29 15.81 18.97 22.01
C THR A 29 16.68 20.02 21.32
N SER A 30 17.96 19.70 21.07
CA SER A 30 18.88 20.60 20.37
C SER A 30 18.62 20.70 18.85
N LEU A 31 17.92 19.70 18.26
CA LEU A 31 17.62 19.66 16.82
C LEU A 31 16.70 20.80 16.34
N GLN A 32 15.96 21.43 17.25
CA GLN A 32 15.16 22.63 16.97
C GLN A 32 16.00 23.80 16.42
N TYR A 33 17.30 23.86 16.71
CA TYR A 33 18.13 25.04 16.44
C TYR A 33 19.01 24.93 15.18
N GLY A 34 18.90 23.85 14.39
CA GLY A 34 19.83 23.56 13.28
C GLY A 34 19.24 23.29 11.90
N ALA A 35 17.92 23.06 11.77
CA ALA A 35 17.32 22.64 10.51
C ALA A 35 16.09 23.49 10.13
N ASN A 36 16.13 24.13 8.96
CA ASN A 36 15.10 25.05 8.43
C ASN A 36 13.68 24.44 8.29
N TYR A 37 13.52 23.14 8.57
CA TYR A 37 12.27 22.40 8.44
C TYR A 37 11.71 21.94 9.79
N VAL A 38 12.47 22.03 10.88
CA VAL A 38 12.04 21.52 12.20
C VAL A 38 11.17 22.56 12.89
N VAL A 39 9.93 22.17 13.18
CA VAL A 39 8.99 22.98 13.96
C VAL A 39 9.17 22.70 15.44
N SER A 40 9.25 21.42 15.82
CA SER A 40 9.52 21.04 17.19
C SER A 40 10.17 19.68 17.31
N SER A 41 10.81 19.45 18.46
CA SER A 41 11.44 18.19 18.81
C SER A 41 11.15 17.85 20.27
N SER A 42 10.76 16.62 20.55
CA SER A 42 10.49 16.16 21.91
C SER A 42 10.85 14.70 22.10
N ARG A 43 11.34 14.37 23.30
CA ARG A 43 11.64 12.99 23.68
C ARG A 43 10.37 12.32 24.18
N ILE A 44 10.07 11.16 23.63
CA ILE A 44 8.91 10.34 24.00
C ILE A 44 9.41 9.17 24.86
N ALA A 45 8.85 9.04 26.06
CA ALA A 45 9.18 7.95 26.96
C ALA A 45 8.60 6.60 26.49
N ILE A 46 9.08 5.50 27.06
CA ILE A 46 8.57 4.15 26.82
C ILE A 46 7.04 4.11 27.04
N GLY A 47 6.31 3.48 26.12
CA GLY A 47 4.84 3.45 26.12
C GLY A 47 4.15 4.77 25.77
N GLY A 48 4.91 5.83 25.47
CA GLY A 48 4.39 7.17 25.19
C GLY A 48 3.71 7.33 23.82
N ILE A 49 3.89 6.39 22.87
CA ILE A 49 3.20 6.44 21.55
C ILE A 49 1.69 6.55 21.69
N ALA A 50 1.08 5.85 22.66
CA ALA A 50 -0.36 5.88 22.88
C ALA A 50 -0.91 7.30 23.18
N ASN A 51 -0.07 8.21 23.70
CA ASN A 51 -0.43 9.60 23.96
C ASN A 51 -0.25 10.51 22.73
N ILE A 52 0.53 10.08 21.74
CA ILE A 52 0.70 10.77 20.45
C ILE A 52 -0.54 10.53 19.57
N SER A 53 -1.03 9.29 19.57
CA SER A 53 -2.20 8.86 18.79
C SER A 53 -3.53 9.37 19.35
N ALA A 54 -3.62 9.88 20.58
CA ALA A 54 -4.86 10.52 21.05
C ALA A 54 -5.23 11.78 20.23
N VAL A 55 -4.31 12.30 19.40
CA VAL A 55 -4.50 13.47 18.53
C VAL A 55 -4.86 13.08 17.08
N ALA A 56 -4.81 11.79 16.70
CA ALA A 56 -5.20 11.31 15.38
C ALA A 56 -6.05 10.03 15.52
N ALA A 57 -7.20 9.93 14.87
CA ALA A 57 -8.18 8.83 15.01
C ALA A 57 -7.69 7.42 14.56
N GLN A 58 -6.40 7.13 14.64
CA GLN A 58 -5.78 5.83 14.43
C GLN A 58 -5.65 5.13 15.79
N ASN A 59 -6.36 4.03 15.98
CA ASN A 59 -6.23 3.19 17.19
C ASN A 59 -4.85 2.51 17.22
N VAL A 60 -3.79 3.27 17.54
CA VAL A 60 -2.43 2.73 17.69
C VAL A 60 -2.40 1.91 18.98
N THR A 61 -2.44 0.59 18.82
CA THR A 61 -2.37 -0.37 19.94
C THR A 61 -0.93 -0.76 20.27
N GLU A 62 0.02 -0.41 19.40
CA GLU A 62 1.45 -0.68 19.62
C GLU A 62 2.06 0.33 20.60
N THR A 63 2.79 -0.19 21.57
CA THR A 63 3.60 0.62 22.47
C THR A 63 5.06 0.63 21.99
N ASN A 64 5.73 1.77 22.08
CA ASN A 64 7.17 1.82 21.89
C ASN A 64 7.86 1.10 23.06
N THR A 65 8.76 0.18 22.72
CA THR A 65 9.53 -0.60 23.69
C THR A 65 10.76 0.15 24.24
N ALA A 66 11.16 1.22 23.58
CA ALA A 66 12.24 2.13 23.97
C ALA A 66 11.79 3.60 23.83
N SER A 67 12.47 4.53 24.51
CA SER A 67 12.27 5.95 24.23
C SER A 67 12.78 6.32 22.84
N PHE A 68 12.33 7.46 22.32
CA PHE A 68 12.76 7.96 21.02
C PHE A 68 12.60 9.48 20.95
N CYS A 69 13.30 10.11 20.01
CA CYS A 69 13.10 11.52 19.68
C CYS A 69 12.06 11.65 18.57
N ARG A 70 11.00 12.42 18.83
CA ARG A 70 9.97 12.80 17.86
C ARG A 70 10.28 14.19 17.32
N ILE A 71 10.34 14.31 16.00
CA ILE A 71 10.53 15.58 15.30
C ILE A 71 9.29 15.89 14.49
N LEU A 72 8.73 17.08 14.67
CA LEU A 72 7.70 17.65 13.80
C LEU A 72 8.37 18.60 12.81
N GLY A 73 8.07 18.44 11.53
CA GLY A 73 8.62 19.29 10.49
C GLY A 73 7.60 19.77 9.47
N GLN A 74 7.95 20.84 8.78
CA GLN A 74 7.14 21.47 7.75
C GLN A 74 7.99 21.86 6.54
N ILE A 75 7.43 21.65 5.35
CA ILE A 75 8.07 22.01 4.08
C ILE A 75 7.07 22.86 3.27
N PRO A 76 7.36 24.16 3.05
CA PRO A 76 6.57 24.94 2.10
C PRO A 76 6.83 24.43 0.69
N TYR A 77 5.78 24.31 -0.12
CA TYR A 77 5.91 23.89 -1.51
C TYR A 77 4.86 24.53 -2.42
N GLY A 78 5.27 24.87 -3.63
CA GLY A 78 4.48 25.76 -4.48
C GLY A 78 4.24 27.12 -3.79
N PRO A 79 3.23 27.89 -4.22
CA PRO A 79 3.05 29.25 -3.70
C PRO A 79 2.47 29.30 -2.29
N ASN A 80 1.53 28.41 -1.93
CA ASN A 80 0.72 28.51 -0.71
C ASN A 80 0.42 27.15 -0.05
N ASN A 81 1.26 26.12 -0.26
CA ASN A 81 1.04 24.82 0.37
C ASN A 81 2.14 24.50 1.36
N THR A 82 1.80 23.70 2.37
CA THR A 82 2.73 23.18 3.36
C THR A 82 2.52 21.69 3.47
N LEU A 83 3.61 20.93 3.41
CA LEU A 83 3.63 19.52 3.74
C LEU A 83 4.08 19.38 5.19
N ASN A 84 3.29 18.67 6.00
CA ASN A 84 3.66 18.32 7.37
C ASN A 84 4.25 16.92 7.39
N PHE A 85 5.36 16.75 8.12
CA PHE A 85 6.01 15.46 8.27
C PHE A 85 6.50 15.24 9.70
N GLU A 86 6.70 13.98 10.04
CA GLU A 86 7.36 13.58 11.28
C GLU A 86 8.56 12.69 11.00
N VAL A 87 9.54 12.75 11.90
CA VAL A 87 10.65 11.81 11.97
C VAL A 87 10.75 11.28 13.39
N TRP A 88 10.70 9.96 13.55
CA TRP A 88 10.88 9.27 14.82
C TRP A 88 12.26 8.61 14.83
N LEU A 89 13.08 8.99 15.80
CA LEU A 89 14.48 8.60 15.91
C LEU A 89 14.64 7.76 17.18
N PRO A 90 14.80 6.42 17.08
CA PRO A 90 15.03 5.59 18.27
C PRO A 90 16.31 6.03 19.00
N GLU A 91 16.48 5.65 20.27
CA GLU A 91 17.78 5.87 20.92
C GLU A 91 18.91 5.17 20.15
N THR A 92 20.13 5.70 20.26
CA THR A 92 21.30 5.23 19.50
C THR A 92 21.57 3.73 19.69
N GLU A 93 21.31 3.18 20.88
CA GLU A 93 21.44 1.75 21.15
C GLU A 93 20.43 0.88 20.38
N ASN A 94 19.26 1.43 20.03
CA ASN A 94 18.18 0.74 19.32
C ASN A 94 18.13 1.05 17.82
N TYR A 95 18.89 2.05 17.37
CA TYR A 95 19.00 2.38 15.95
C TYR A 95 19.82 1.34 15.17
N ASN A 96 19.30 0.91 14.02
CA ASN A 96 19.88 -0.13 13.17
C ASN A 96 20.62 0.42 11.93
N ASP A 97 20.96 1.72 11.93
CA ASP A 97 21.59 2.46 10.81
C ASP A 97 20.72 2.64 9.54
N ARG A 98 19.42 2.33 9.59
CA ARG A 98 18.51 2.41 8.43
C ARG A 98 17.44 3.48 8.63
N TYR A 99 17.17 4.21 7.55
CA TYR A 99 16.00 5.08 7.44
C TYR A 99 14.88 4.35 6.71
N LEU A 100 13.64 4.50 7.18
CA LEU A 100 12.45 4.01 6.49
C LEU A 100 11.39 5.10 6.42
N SER A 101 10.79 5.29 5.25
CA SER A 101 9.62 6.16 5.08
C SER A 101 8.37 5.32 4.84
N ILE A 102 7.26 5.73 5.46
CA ILE A 102 5.94 5.13 5.28
C ILE A 102 5.09 5.94 4.30
N GLY A 103 4.20 5.24 3.58
CA GLY A 103 3.20 5.86 2.71
C GLY A 103 1.90 6.24 3.43
N ASN A 104 0.89 6.61 2.64
CA ASN A 104 -0.46 6.93 3.13
C ASN A 104 -1.51 5.93 2.60
N GLY A 105 -2.75 6.05 3.08
CA GLY A 105 -3.92 5.32 2.57
C GLY A 105 -5.00 6.26 2.04
N GLY A 106 -5.88 5.78 1.16
CA GLY A 106 -6.97 6.57 0.58
C GLY A 106 -6.48 7.90 0.01
N PHE A 107 -7.23 8.98 0.25
CA PHE A 107 -6.86 10.35 -0.14
C PHE A 107 -5.70 10.96 0.65
N GLY A 108 -5.02 10.22 1.53
CA GLY A 108 -3.94 10.77 2.34
C GLY A 108 -4.46 11.81 3.33
N GLY A 109 -3.61 12.78 3.70
CA GLY A 109 -3.98 13.85 4.61
C GLY A 109 -3.76 13.58 6.09
N VAL A 110 -3.30 12.37 6.44
CA VAL A 110 -2.95 11.93 7.80
C VAL A 110 -1.71 11.05 7.76
N ILE A 111 -0.80 11.25 8.71
CA ILE A 111 0.38 10.40 8.92
C ILE A 111 -0.06 9.06 9.54
N ASP A 112 0.40 7.93 9.01
CA ASP A 112 0.13 6.60 9.57
C ASP A 112 1.08 6.27 10.73
N TYR A 113 0.69 6.72 11.93
CA TYR A 113 1.45 6.50 13.16
C TYR A 113 1.48 5.04 13.59
N ARG A 114 0.53 4.21 13.15
CA ARG A 114 0.55 2.77 13.42
C ARG A 114 1.75 2.12 12.73
N SER A 115 1.90 2.35 11.43
CA SER A 115 3.07 1.86 10.69
C SER A 115 4.37 2.46 11.22
N MET A 116 4.39 3.76 11.56
CA MET A 116 5.57 4.38 12.16
C MET A 116 6.02 3.68 13.46
N ALA A 117 5.07 3.32 14.33
CA ALA A 117 5.36 2.61 15.57
C ALA A 117 6.01 1.25 15.33
N SER A 118 5.48 0.48 14.37
CA SER A 118 6.01 -0.85 14.03
C SER A 118 7.45 -0.79 13.56
N TYR A 119 7.78 0.13 12.66
CA TYR A 119 9.15 0.27 12.14
C TYR A 119 10.10 0.91 13.14
N LEU A 120 9.62 1.80 14.01
CA LEU A 120 10.43 2.35 15.10
C LEU A 120 10.85 1.22 16.04
N ASN A 121 9.92 0.34 16.41
CA ASN A 121 10.20 -0.85 17.23
C ASN A 121 11.13 -1.86 16.54
N ALA A 122 11.21 -1.84 15.21
CA ALA A 122 12.18 -2.62 14.43
C ALA A 122 13.56 -1.93 14.30
N GLY A 123 13.76 -0.78 14.97
CA GLY A 123 15.03 -0.07 15.08
C GLY A 123 15.33 0.93 13.97
N PHE A 124 14.37 1.23 13.10
CA PHE A 124 14.54 2.22 12.04
C PHE A 124 14.43 3.64 12.60
N SER A 125 15.15 4.58 11.97
CA SER A 125 14.65 5.96 11.94
C SER A 125 13.49 6.02 10.95
N VAL A 126 12.32 6.47 11.39
CA VAL A 126 11.09 6.38 10.61
C VAL A 126 10.57 7.76 10.25
N GLY A 127 10.24 7.98 8.98
CA GLY A 127 9.56 9.17 8.50
C GLY A 127 8.15 8.91 8.00
N GLY A 128 7.26 9.90 8.15
CA GLY A 128 5.92 9.90 7.55
C GLY A 128 5.43 11.32 7.27
N CYS A 129 4.53 11.50 6.31
CA CYS A 129 3.97 12.82 5.99
C CYS A 129 2.47 12.76 5.70
N ASP A 130 1.85 13.93 5.62
CA ASP A 130 0.42 14.11 5.35
C ASP A 130 0.04 14.01 3.86
N ALA A 131 0.97 13.62 2.99
CA ALA A 131 0.80 13.61 1.54
C ALA A 131 0.64 15.02 0.91
N GLY A 132 1.06 16.08 1.62
CA GLY A 132 1.07 17.45 1.13
C GLY A 132 -0.23 18.23 1.36
N HIS A 133 -1.22 17.68 2.03
CA HIS A 133 -2.43 18.38 2.43
C HIS A 133 -2.96 17.78 3.73
N LEU A 134 -3.93 18.40 4.39
CA LEU A 134 -4.53 17.85 5.61
C LEU A 134 -5.95 17.36 5.34
N THR A 135 -6.30 16.16 5.82
CA THR A 135 -7.69 15.66 5.77
C THR A 135 -8.64 16.61 6.48
N SER A 136 -8.20 17.25 7.58
CA SER A 136 -9.01 18.21 8.35
C SER A 136 -9.34 19.49 7.57
N GLU A 137 -8.62 19.77 6.49
CA GLU A 137 -8.90 20.90 5.60
C GLU A 137 -9.84 20.51 4.45
N ASN A 138 -10.12 19.21 4.29
CA ASN A 138 -11.02 18.72 3.25
C ASN A 138 -12.49 18.79 3.68
N GLY A 139 -13.36 19.12 2.71
CA GLY A 139 -14.79 18.89 2.84
C GLY A 139 -15.14 17.41 2.71
N PRO A 140 -16.43 17.04 2.80
CA PRO A 140 -16.84 15.65 2.73
C PRO A 140 -16.51 15.05 1.35
N SER A 141 -15.83 13.90 1.34
CA SER A 141 -15.56 13.14 0.12
C SER A 141 -16.80 12.32 -0.25
N ARG A 142 -17.70 12.93 -1.02
CA ARG A 142 -18.97 12.35 -1.48
C ARG A 142 -19.49 13.11 -2.71
N PRO A 143 -20.52 12.63 -3.42
CA PRO A 143 -21.11 13.38 -4.52
C PRO A 143 -21.59 14.78 -4.10
N GLY A 144 -21.20 15.80 -4.87
CA GLY A 144 -21.44 17.21 -4.60
C GLY A 144 -20.58 17.82 -3.49
N GLY A 145 -19.68 17.03 -2.87
CA GLY A 145 -18.75 17.48 -1.85
C GLY A 145 -17.55 18.21 -2.44
N TYR A 146 -17.16 19.34 -1.83
CA TYR A 146 -15.98 20.09 -2.23
C TYR A 146 -14.74 19.56 -1.51
N VAL A 147 -13.74 19.12 -2.28
CA VAL A 147 -12.48 18.56 -1.80
C VAL A 147 -11.34 19.47 -2.26
N PRO A 148 -10.82 20.36 -1.40
CA PRO A 148 -9.83 21.38 -1.76
C PRO A 148 -8.55 20.87 -2.40
N PHE A 149 -7.98 19.75 -1.92
CA PHE A 149 -6.71 19.27 -2.49
C PHE A 149 -6.85 18.77 -3.93
N LEU A 150 -8.00 18.20 -4.30
CA LEU A 150 -8.36 17.85 -5.68
C LEU A 150 -8.58 19.10 -6.55
N ASN A 151 -8.77 20.27 -5.94
CA ASN A 151 -8.84 21.55 -6.62
C ASN A 151 -7.48 22.20 -6.89
N SER A 152 -6.40 21.61 -6.39
CA SER A 152 -5.02 22.07 -6.58
C SER A 152 -4.18 20.99 -7.24
N TYR A 153 -3.75 21.20 -8.49
CA TYR A 153 -2.83 20.26 -9.16
C TYR A 153 -1.53 20.05 -8.38
N ALA A 154 -1.06 21.07 -7.66
CA ALA A 154 0.12 20.94 -6.81
C ALA A 154 -0.12 19.96 -5.65
N GLN A 155 -1.25 20.07 -4.94
CA GLN A 155 -1.58 19.16 -3.83
C GLN A 155 -1.96 17.76 -4.33
N THR A 156 -2.74 17.67 -5.41
CA THR A 156 -3.10 16.38 -6.04
C THR A 156 -1.86 15.62 -6.50
N ARG A 157 -0.88 16.30 -7.10
CA ARG A 157 0.39 15.70 -7.50
C ARG A 157 1.28 15.37 -6.31
N ALA A 158 1.27 16.20 -5.27
CA ALA A 158 1.99 15.88 -4.03
C ALA A 158 1.45 14.61 -3.38
N TRP A 159 0.12 14.42 -3.36
CA TRP A 159 -0.53 13.27 -2.71
C TRP A 159 0.04 11.92 -3.16
N ILE A 160 0.08 11.63 -4.47
CA ILE A 160 0.62 10.37 -4.97
C ILE A 160 2.10 10.48 -5.35
N ARG A 161 2.53 11.57 -5.98
CA ARG A 161 3.78 11.59 -6.72
C ARG A 161 4.96 12.15 -5.95
N ASP A 162 4.78 13.30 -5.30
CA ASP A 162 5.92 14.13 -4.88
C ASP A 162 6.14 14.17 -3.36
N SER A 163 5.09 14.02 -2.54
CA SER A 163 5.13 14.31 -1.09
C SER A 163 6.19 13.50 -0.35
N ILE A 164 6.23 12.18 -0.55
CA ILE A 164 7.21 11.31 0.11
C ILE A 164 8.65 11.70 -0.25
N ALA A 165 8.91 11.99 -1.52
CA ALA A 165 10.23 12.44 -1.98
C ALA A 165 10.62 13.79 -1.38
N MET A 166 9.68 14.74 -1.33
CA MET A 166 9.91 16.09 -0.82
C MET A 166 10.45 16.10 0.62
N PHE A 167 9.90 15.28 1.51
CA PHE A 167 10.32 15.28 2.93
C PHE A 167 11.45 14.30 3.26
N SER A 168 11.70 13.32 2.39
CA SER A 168 12.72 12.30 2.65
C SER A 168 14.14 12.87 2.75
N ALA A 169 14.47 13.91 1.98
CA ALA A 169 15.78 14.56 2.08
C ALA A 169 15.96 15.29 3.43
N PRO A 170 15.05 16.18 3.87
CA PRO A 170 15.06 16.73 5.23
C PRO A 170 15.07 15.67 6.32
N ALA A 171 14.27 14.61 6.20
CA ALA A 171 14.19 13.55 7.20
C ALA A 171 15.53 12.81 7.38
N LYS A 172 16.21 12.48 6.29
CA LYS A 172 17.55 11.87 6.32
C LYS A 172 18.60 12.82 6.88
N ALA A 173 18.50 14.12 6.61
CA ALA A 173 19.41 15.12 7.16
C ALA A 173 19.23 15.28 8.68
N ILE A 174 17.97 15.30 9.16
CA ILE A 174 17.65 15.28 10.59
C ILE A 174 18.20 14.01 11.25
N THR A 175 18.01 12.86 10.60
CA THR A 175 18.57 11.57 11.04
C THR A 175 20.09 11.63 11.15
N ALA A 176 20.75 12.18 10.13
CA ALA A 176 22.20 12.32 10.10
C ALA A 176 22.72 13.24 11.21
N SER A 177 22.00 14.32 11.51
CA SER A 177 22.36 15.24 12.59
C SER A 177 22.15 14.64 13.98
N PHE A 178 21.17 13.75 14.16
CA PHE A 178 20.91 13.14 15.46
C PHE A 178 21.92 12.04 15.82
N TYR A 179 22.37 11.26 14.83
CA TYR A 179 23.30 10.14 15.04
C TYR A 179 24.75 10.44 14.65
N ASP A 180 25.06 11.69 14.27
CA ASP A 180 26.34 12.10 13.70
C ASP A 180 26.78 11.25 12.48
N CYS A 181 25.83 10.62 11.79
CA CYS A 181 26.09 9.76 10.64
C CYS A 181 24.84 9.64 9.77
N ALA A 182 25.00 9.75 8.44
CA ALA A 182 23.92 9.48 7.51
C ALA A 182 23.43 8.03 7.62
N PRO A 183 22.13 7.75 7.37
CA PRO A 183 21.63 6.39 7.25
C PRO A 183 22.44 5.61 6.20
N LYS A 184 22.79 4.36 6.50
CA LYS A 184 23.52 3.50 5.55
C LYS A 184 22.67 3.13 4.34
N LYS A 185 21.37 2.93 4.58
CA LYS A 185 20.36 2.58 3.59
C LYS A 185 19.03 3.27 3.90
N ALA A 186 18.29 3.56 2.84
CA ALA A 186 16.98 4.17 2.90
C ALA A 186 15.93 3.26 2.24
N TYR A 187 14.87 2.97 2.99
CA TYR A 187 13.77 2.12 2.56
C TYR A 187 12.45 2.90 2.51
N TYR A 188 11.55 2.44 1.67
CA TYR A 188 10.16 2.87 1.65
C TYR A 188 9.24 1.65 1.79
N ALA A 189 8.15 1.79 2.54
CA ALA A 189 7.10 0.79 2.59
C ALA A 189 5.72 1.43 2.61
N GLY A 190 4.86 1.00 1.69
CA GLY A 190 3.48 1.45 1.62
C GLY A 190 2.56 0.41 0.98
N CYS A 191 1.29 0.50 1.34
CA CYS A 191 0.23 -0.31 0.76
C CYS A 191 -0.92 0.55 0.25
N SER A 192 -1.70 0.10 -0.73
CA SER A 192 -2.82 0.86 -1.32
C SER A 192 -2.32 2.12 -2.05
N THR A 193 -2.81 3.31 -1.68
CA THR A 193 -2.22 4.61 -2.01
C THR A 193 -0.71 4.65 -1.73
N GLY A 194 -0.26 4.04 -0.63
CA GLY A 194 1.16 3.91 -0.32
C GLY A 194 1.90 3.01 -1.31
N GLY A 195 1.24 2.00 -1.87
CA GLY A 195 1.78 1.23 -2.98
C GLY A 195 1.92 2.08 -4.24
N ALA A 196 0.90 2.91 -4.54
CA ALA A 196 0.95 3.87 -5.64
C ALA A 196 2.10 4.89 -5.49
N GLN A 197 2.26 5.45 -4.28
CA GLN A 197 3.40 6.30 -3.91
C GLN A 197 4.74 5.57 -4.09
N GLY A 198 4.82 4.27 -3.77
CA GLY A 198 6.01 3.44 -3.99
C GLY A 198 6.41 3.34 -5.46
N TYR A 199 5.45 3.09 -6.36
CA TYR A 199 5.69 3.12 -7.80
C TYR A 199 6.03 4.52 -8.30
N ALA A 200 5.39 5.56 -7.76
CA ALA A 200 5.71 6.94 -8.12
C ALA A 200 7.13 7.33 -7.71
N LEU A 201 7.60 6.88 -6.54
CA LEU A 201 9.00 7.04 -6.12
C LEU A 201 9.96 6.35 -7.10
N ALA A 202 9.71 5.09 -7.43
CA ALA A 202 10.55 4.38 -8.40
C ALA A 202 10.57 5.04 -9.78
N GLN A 203 9.43 5.58 -10.24
CA GLN A 203 9.31 6.17 -11.57
C GLN A 203 9.84 7.60 -11.67
N TYR A 204 9.54 8.45 -10.68
CA TYR A 204 9.76 9.90 -10.76
C TYR A 204 10.86 10.42 -9.83
N HIS A 205 11.15 9.71 -8.75
CA HIS A 205 12.13 10.10 -7.73
C HIS A 205 13.07 8.92 -7.39
N PRO A 206 13.69 8.29 -8.42
CA PRO A 206 14.40 7.05 -8.24
C PRO A 206 15.43 7.16 -7.11
N GLU A 207 16.21 8.24 -7.06
CA GLU A 207 17.33 8.46 -6.14
C GLU A 207 16.99 8.50 -4.65
N VAL A 208 15.69 8.52 -4.31
CA VAL A 208 15.27 8.71 -2.92
C VAL A 208 15.39 7.43 -2.09
N PHE A 209 15.26 6.23 -2.66
CA PHE A 209 15.29 5.00 -1.86
C PHE A 209 16.12 3.88 -2.51
N ASP A 210 16.85 3.14 -1.67
CA ASP A 210 17.57 1.93 -2.08
C ASP A 210 16.61 0.73 -2.27
N GLY A 211 15.57 0.66 -1.42
CA GLY A 211 14.57 -0.41 -1.43
C GLY A 211 13.16 0.14 -1.26
N ILE A 212 12.22 -0.32 -2.08
CA ILE A 212 10.81 0.07 -2.08
C ILE A 212 9.95 -1.17 -1.94
N VAL A 213 9.05 -1.16 -0.96
CA VAL A 213 7.90 -2.07 -0.89
C VAL A 213 6.66 -1.34 -1.40
N ALA A 214 6.03 -1.90 -2.42
CA ALA A 214 4.78 -1.41 -2.99
C ALA A 214 3.72 -2.51 -2.95
N ALA A 215 2.97 -2.56 -1.85
CA ALA A 215 1.92 -3.56 -1.63
C ALA A 215 0.56 -3.07 -2.12
N CYS A 216 -0.26 -3.98 -2.65
CA CYS A 216 -1.62 -3.75 -3.15
C CYS A 216 -1.75 -2.39 -3.86
N ALA A 217 -0.93 -2.14 -4.88
CA ALA A 217 -0.65 -0.78 -5.34
C ALA A 217 -1.75 -0.24 -6.27
N GLY A 218 -2.32 0.91 -5.92
CA GLY A 218 -3.19 1.69 -6.80
C GLY A 218 -2.42 2.54 -7.82
N ASN A 219 -1.34 2.04 -8.41
CA ASN A 219 -0.44 2.86 -9.24
C ASN A 219 -1.06 3.26 -10.59
N TRP A 220 -2.09 2.55 -11.06
CA TRP A 220 -3.00 3.02 -12.10
C TRP A 220 -4.27 3.64 -11.51
N TYR A 221 -4.09 4.74 -10.78
CA TYR A 221 -5.16 5.29 -9.94
C TYR A 221 -6.38 5.76 -10.75
N THR A 222 -6.18 6.30 -11.95
CA THR A 222 -7.25 6.67 -12.88
C THR A 222 -8.07 5.46 -13.34
N GLY A 223 -7.43 4.41 -13.86
CA GLY A 223 -8.09 3.15 -14.22
C GLY A 223 -8.84 2.53 -13.03
N LEU A 224 -8.24 2.57 -11.84
CA LEU A 224 -8.89 2.13 -10.60
C LEU A 224 -10.18 2.91 -10.31
N MET A 225 -10.18 4.24 -10.44
CA MET A 225 -11.41 5.04 -10.27
C MET A 225 -12.49 4.70 -11.30
N VAL A 226 -12.08 4.43 -12.54
CA VAL A 226 -13.02 3.97 -13.59
C VAL A 226 -13.61 2.60 -13.22
N SER A 227 -12.81 1.70 -12.65
CA SER A 227 -13.31 0.41 -12.16
C SER A 227 -14.34 0.57 -11.03
N PHE A 228 -14.14 1.53 -10.11
CA PHE A 228 -15.13 1.82 -9.07
C PHE A 228 -16.43 2.34 -9.67
N MET A 229 -16.36 3.28 -10.64
CA MET A 229 -17.54 3.73 -11.38
C MET A 229 -18.26 2.57 -12.06
N TRP A 230 -17.51 1.66 -12.70
CA TRP A 230 -18.07 0.48 -13.36
C TRP A 230 -18.81 -0.42 -12.39
N ASN A 231 -18.19 -0.78 -11.27
CA ASN A 231 -18.77 -1.65 -10.26
C ASN A 231 -20.01 -1.01 -9.62
N GLY A 232 -19.90 0.25 -9.16
CA GLY A 232 -20.99 0.98 -8.53
C GLY A 232 -22.20 1.16 -9.45
N LEU A 233 -21.99 1.51 -10.73
CA LEU A 233 -23.08 1.66 -11.70
C LEU A 233 -23.78 0.33 -12.02
N HIS A 234 -23.06 -0.79 -12.01
CA HIS A 234 -23.66 -2.11 -12.19
C HIS A 234 -24.49 -2.52 -10.96
N SER A 235 -23.93 -2.38 -9.76
CA SER A 235 -24.61 -2.70 -8.50
C SER A 235 -25.79 -1.77 -8.19
N ASN A 236 -25.83 -0.56 -8.76
CA ASN A 236 -26.93 0.39 -8.57
C ASN A 236 -28.15 0.14 -9.48
N LYS A 237 -28.08 -0.80 -10.44
CA LYS A 237 -29.23 -1.14 -11.29
C LYS A 237 -30.37 -1.77 -10.45
N PRO A 238 -31.65 -1.61 -10.86
CA PRO A 238 -32.77 -2.20 -10.13
C PRO A 238 -32.62 -3.73 -9.94
N GLY A 239 -32.58 -4.18 -8.70
CA GLY A 239 -32.45 -5.60 -8.35
C GLY A 239 -31.02 -6.16 -8.41
N ALA A 240 -30.01 -5.32 -8.69
CA ALA A 240 -28.62 -5.72 -8.87
C ALA A 240 -27.82 -5.82 -7.57
N PHE A 241 -28.19 -5.03 -6.55
CA PHE A 241 -27.48 -4.96 -5.28
C PHE A 241 -27.41 -6.33 -4.59
N MET A 242 -26.25 -6.67 -4.05
CA MET A 242 -26.02 -7.92 -3.34
C MET A 242 -25.79 -7.62 -1.86
N THR A 243 -26.68 -8.17 -1.01
CA THR A 243 -26.47 -8.11 0.44
C THR A 243 -25.21 -8.90 0.83
N GLN A 244 -24.69 -8.67 2.03
CA GLN A 244 -23.55 -9.44 2.53
C GLN A 244 -23.77 -10.95 2.48
N ASP A 245 -24.98 -11.44 2.79
CA ASP A 245 -25.31 -12.87 2.69
C ASP A 245 -25.26 -13.38 1.25
N THR A 246 -25.64 -12.53 0.28
CA THR A 246 -25.56 -12.84 -1.15
C THR A 246 -24.11 -12.88 -1.62
N LEU A 247 -23.30 -11.90 -1.23
CA LEU A 247 -21.86 -11.88 -1.53
C LEU A 247 -21.11 -13.07 -0.92
N ASN A 248 -21.45 -13.45 0.32
CA ASN A 248 -20.92 -14.64 0.96
C ASN A 248 -21.31 -15.91 0.18
N PHE A 249 -22.56 -16.02 -0.27
CA PHE A 249 -23.01 -17.14 -1.11
C PHE A 249 -22.20 -17.24 -2.41
N VAL A 250 -21.98 -16.12 -3.12
CA VAL A 250 -21.16 -16.11 -4.35
C VAL A 250 -19.74 -16.58 -4.05
N ARG A 251 -19.10 -16.01 -3.02
CA ARG A 251 -17.75 -16.40 -2.60
C ARG A 251 -17.67 -17.90 -2.29
N ASP A 252 -18.60 -18.40 -1.48
CA ASP A 252 -18.62 -19.80 -1.04
C ASP A 252 -18.74 -20.75 -2.25
N ALA A 253 -19.59 -20.42 -3.24
CA ALA A 253 -19.72 -21.19 -4.48
C ALA A 253 -18.43 -21.17 -5.32
N VAL A 254 -17.78 -20.01 -5.43
CA VAL A 254 -16.51 -19.84 -6.14
C VAL A 254 -15.40 -20.66 -5.48
N VAL A 255 -15.25 -20.55 -4.15
CA VAL A 255 -14.24 -21.31 -3.41
C VAL A 255 -14.50 -22.81 -3.51
N GLU A 256 -15.75 -23.28 -3.40
CA GLU A 256 -16.05 -24.72 -3.51
C GLU A 256 -15.61 -25.31 -4.86
N GLN A 257 -15.71 -24.54 -5.95
CA GLN A 257 -15.22 -24.99 -7.27
C GLN A 257 -13.70 -24.86 -7.43
N CYS A 258 -13.09 -23.83 -6.84
CA CYS A 258 -11.71 -23.44 -7.15
C CYS A 258 -10.64 -23.88 -6.13
N ASP A 259 -11.00 -24.18 -4.87
CA ASP A 259 -10.07 -24.46 -3.76
C ASP A 259 -9.05 -25.56 -4.12
N GLU A 260 -9.52 -26.74 -4.53
CA GLU A 260 -8.66 -27.91 -4.71
C GLU A 260 -7.81 -27.90 -6.01
N ILE A 261 -7.85 -26.83 -6.81
CA ILE A 261 -7.07 -26.72 -8.07
C ILE A 261 -5.55 -26.76 -7.80
N ASP A 262 -5.13 -26.26 -6.64
CA ASP A 262 -3.73 -26.31 -6.20
C ASP A 262 -3.32 -27.65 -5.55
N GLY A 263 -4.28 -28.56 -5.33
CA GLY A 263 -4.12 -29.85 -4.69
C GLY A 263 -4.30 -29.86 -3.16
N VAL A 264 -4.76 -28.77 -2.56
CA VAL A 264 -5.04 -28.60 -1.14
C VAL A 264 -6.49 -28.13 -0.95
N LYS A 265 -7.19 -28.68 0.06
CA LYS A 265 -8.53 -28.21 0.45
C LYS A 265 -8.41 -27.37 1.72
N ASP A 266 -8.12 -26.08 1.60
CA ASP A 266 -7.93 -25.16 2.74
C ASP A 266 -8.90 -23.97 2.73
N GLY A 267 -9.87 -23.97 1.81
CA GLY A 267 -10.84 -22.90 1.60
C GLY A 267 -10.20 -21.62 1.07
N VAL A 268 -9.09 -21.73 0.34
CA VAL A 268 -8.34 -20.60 -0.24
C VAL A 268 -8.02 -20.90 -1.70
N ILE A 269 -8.24 -19.91 -2.56
CA ILE A 269 -7.83 -19.99 -3.97
C ILE A 269 -6.38 -19.51 -4.09
N ASP A 270 -5.46 -20.42 -4.44
CA ASP A 270 -4.02 -20.08 -4.61
C ASP A 270 -3.74 -19.19 -5.81
N ASP A 271 -4.35 -19.52 -6.96
CA ASP A 271 -4.29 -18.71 -8.18
C ASP A 271 -5.63 -18.75 -8.92
N PRO A 272 -6.49 -17.71 -8.75
CA PRO A 272 -7.80 -17.67 -9.38
C PRO A 272 -7.73 -17.64 -10.91
N THR A 273 -6.59 -17.29 -11.52
CA THR A 273 -6.46 -17.30 -13.00
C THR A 273 -6.44 -18.71 -13.59
N THR A 274 -6.31 -19.73 -12.74
CA THR A 274 -6.37 -21.14 -13.13
C THR A 274 -7.74 -21.77 -12.91
N CYS A 275 -8.68 -21.03 -12.31
CA CYS A 275 -10.06 -21.47 -12.11
C CYS A 275 -10.99 -20.95 -13.20
N ASP A 276 -11.66 -21.86 -13.89
CA ASP A 276 -12.74 -21.55 -14.83
C ASP A 276 -14.09 -21.70 -14.11
N PHE A 277 -14.42 -20.72 -13.26
CA PHE A 277 -15.65 -20.73 -12.47
C PHE A 277 -16.89 -20.52 -13.36
N ASP A 278 -17.90 -21.39 -13.24
CA ASP A 278 -19.14 -21.27 -14.02
C ASP A 278 -20.12 -20.33 -13.31
N THR A 279 -20.12 -19.05 -13.70
CA THR A 279 -21.03 -18.05 -13.13
C THR A 279 -22.50 -18.39 -13.34
N ALA A 280 -22.85 -19.11 -14.41
CA ALA A 280 -24.24 -19.50 -14.68
C ALA A 280 -24.80 -20.45 -13.61
N SER A 281 -23.93 -21.18 -12.90
CA SER A 281 -24.32 -22.03 -11.77
C SER A 281 -24.94 -21.26 -10.59
N LEU A 282 -24.71 -19.94 -10.52
CA LEU A 282 -25.28 -19.08 -9.48
C LEU A 282 -26.75 -18.71 -9.74
N LEU A 283 -27.24 -18.84 -10.98
CA LEU A 283 -28.58 -18.37 -11.35
C LEU A 283 -29.69 -19.20 -10.70
N CYS A 284 -30.77 -18.57 -10.25
CA CYS A 284 -31.94 -19.28 -9.75
C CYS A 284 -32.59 -20.12 -10.86
N GLU A 285 -32.91 -21.37 -10.54
CA GLU A 285 -33.74 -22.21 -11.41
C GLU A 285 -35.19 -21.67 -11.48
N ALA A 286 -35.94 -22.14 -12.48
CA ALA A 286 -37.34 -21.75 -12.66
C ALA A 286 -38.18 -22.09 -11.41
N ASN A 287 -38.74 -21.05 -10.77
CA ASN A 287 -39.50 -21.10 -9.52
C ASN A 287 -38.69 -21.45 -8.26
N GLN A 288 -37.36 -21.48 -8.33
CA GLN A 288 -36.53 -21.57 -7.14
C GLN A 288 -36.61 -20.22 -6.38
N PRO A 289 -36.93 -20.23 -5.07
CA PRO A 289 -36.84 -19.02 -4.27
C PRO A 289 -35.38 -18.61 -4.12
N GLN A 290 -35.10 -17.30 -4.25
CA GLN A 290 -33.75 -16.78 -4.06
C GLN A 290 -33.22 -16.97 -2.63
N ILE A 291 -34.13 -16.97 -1.66
CA ILE A 291 -33.84 -17.10 -0.24
C ILE A 291 -34.56 -18.31 0.33
N GLU A 292 -33.81 -19.22 0.95
CA GLU A 292 -34.33 -20.35 1.72
C GLU A 292 -33.74 -20.36 3.12
N ASN A 293 -34.58 -20.55 4.16
CA ASN A 293 -34.15 -20.56 5.56
C ASN A 293 -33.29 -19.34 5.97
N ASN A 294 -33.65 -18.15 5.49
CA ASN A 294 -32.91 -16.89 5.67
C ASN A 294 -31.48 -16.89 5.10
N LYS A 295 -31.21 -17.69 4.08
CA LYS A 295 -29.93 -17.70 3.35
C LYS A 295 -30.18 -17.55 1.85
N THR A 296 -29.32 -16.81 1.19
CA THR A 296 -29.27 -16.78 -0.28
C THR A 296 -28.85 -18.15 -0.80
N VAL A 297 -29.58 -18.68 -1.79
CA VAL A 297 -29.29 -19.99 -2.42
C VAL A 297 -29.05 -19.89 -3.94
N CYS A 298 -29.32 -18.73 -4.54
CA CYS A 298 -29.08 -18.43 -5.94
C CYS A 298 -29.16 -16.90 -6.17
N LEU A 299 -28.81 -16.44 -7.37
CA LEU A 299 -28.87 -15.06 -7.83
C LEU A 299 -30.01 -14.87 -8.83
N ASN A 300 -30.56 -13.67 -8.87
CA ASN A 300 -31.40 -13.25 -10.00
C ASN A 300 -30.52 -12.84 -11.20
N GLU A 301 -31.13 -12.68 -12.38
CA GLU A 301 -30.42 -12.33 -13.63
C GLU A 301 -29.61 -11.02 -13.53
N THR A 302 -30.15 -10.00 -12.86
CA THR A 302 -29.46 -8.71 -12.72
C THR A 302 -28.25 -8.81 -11.79
N GLN A 303 -28.35 -9.57 -10.69
CA GLN A 303 -27.21 -9.83 -9.79
C GLN A 303 -26.13 -10.65 -10.48
N LEU A 304 -26.50 -11.68 -11.23
CA LEU A 304 -25.55 -12.47 -12.01
C LEU A 304 -24.81 -11.58 -13.02
N ALA A 305 -25.53 -10.74 -13.76
CA ALA A 305 -24.92 -9.78 -14.68
C ALA A 305 -23.98 -8.78 -13.98
N THR A 306 -24.26 -8.42 -12.73
CA THR A 306 -23.36 -7.59 -11.91
C THR A 306 -22.08 -8.34 -11.52
N VAL A 307 -22.19 -9.60 -11.08
CA VAL A 307 -21.01 -10.44 -10.79
C VAL A 307 -20.12 -10.55 -12.02
N GLU A 308 -20.70 -10.87 -13.18
CA GLU A 308 -19.98 -10.98 -14.45
C GLU A 308 -19.34 -9.65 -14.86
N ALA A 309 -20.03 -8.52 -14.65
CA ALA A 309 -19.48 -7.20 -14.93
C ALA A 309 -18.27 -6.88 -14.02
N ILE A 310 -18.35 -7.18 -12.72
CA ILE A 310 -17.23 -6.92 -11.78
C ILE A 310 -16.01 -7.79 -12.13
N TYR A 311 -16.22 -9.06 -12.51
CA TYR A 311 -15.13 -9.94 -12.99
C TYR A 311 -14.55 -9.50 -14.33
N ALA A 312 -15.36 -8.94 -15.23
CA ALA A 312 -14.88 -8.46 -16.53
C ALA A 312 -14.12 -7.12 -16.43
N GLY A 313 -14.55 -6.23 -15.52
CA GLY A 313 -14.07 -4.85 -15.44
C GLY A 313 -14.58 -3.96 -16.59
N PRO A 314 -14.18 -2.68 -16.61
CA PRO A 314 -14.67 -1.68 -17.56
C PRO A 314 -14.22 -1.87 -19.03
N GLY A 315 -13.42 -2.91 -19.32
CA GLY A 315 -12.99 -3.25 -20.67
C GLY A 315 -11.47 -3.31 -20.83
N GLU A 316 -11.06 -3.89 -21.96
CA GLU A 316 -9.65 -4.08 -22.30
C GLU A 316 -8.92 -2.73 -22.39
N GLY A 317 -7.77 -2.63 -21.71
CA GLY A 317 -6.95 -1.43 -21.71
C GLY A 317 -7.45 -0.27 -20.84
N ILE A 318 -8.50 -0.47 -20.03
CA ILE A 318 -9.00 0.55 -19.08
C ILE A 318 -8.65 0.19 -17.63
N TYR A 319 -9.05 -1.00 -17.17
CA TYR A 319 -8.64 -1.58 -15.89
C TYR A 319 -9.13 -3.04 -15.85
N PRO A 320 -8.38 -3.99 -15.29
CA PRO A 320 -8.86 -5.36 -15.19
C PRO A 320 -10.02 -5.48 -14.20
N GLY A 321 -10.84 -6.53 -14.36
CA GLY A 321 -11.85 -6.89 -13.38
C GLY A 321 -11.27 -7.52 -12.11
N PHE A 322 -12.13 -7.70 -11.11
CA PHE A 322 -11.73 -8.18 -9.79
C PHE A 322 -11.53 -9.70 -9.79
N GLY A 323 -10.68 -10.19 -8.90
CA GLY A 323 -10.31 -11.61 -8.85
C GLY A 323 -11.36 -12.45 -8.15
N ALA A 324 -11.56 -13.68 -8.65
CA ALA A 324 -12.33 -14.71 -7.96
C ALA A 324 -11.77 -14.96 -6.54
N GLY A 325 -12.67 -15.05 -5.56
CA GLY A 325 -12.38 -15.14 -4.14
C GLY A 325 -12.50 -13.82 -3.39
N SER A 326 -12.73 -12.68 -4.04
CA SER A 326 -12.86 -11.36 -3.38
C SER A 326 -14.31 -10.96 -3.08
N GLU A 327 -15.29 -11.79 -3.48
CA GLU A 327 -16.70 -11.41 -3.62
C GLU A 327 -17.33 -11.03 -2.29
N ALA A 328 -16.98 -11.75 -1.22
CA ALA A 328 -17.47 -11.49 0.13
C ALA A 328 -17.14 -10.07 0.64
N GLU A 329 -16.17 -9.37 0.04
CA GLU A 329 -15.83 -7.99 0.42
C GLU A 329 -16.27 -6.96 -0.63
N TRP A 330 -17.07 -7.33 -1.63
CA TRP A 330 -17.54 -6.37 -2.64
C TRP A 330 -18.59 -5.38 -2.14
N LEU A 331 -19.10 -5.49 -0.92
CA LEU A 331 -20.10 -4.55 -0.40
C LEU A 331 -19.62 -3.09 -0.46
N VAL A 332 -18.31 -2.86 -0.29
CA VAL A 332 -17.69 -1.53 -0.43
C VAL A 332 -17.55 -1.09 -1.89
N GLN A 333 -17.42 -2.03 -2.85
CA GLN A 333 -17.48 -1.76 -4.29
C GLN A 333 -18.88 -1.30 -4.69
N GLU A 334 -19.91 -1.96 -4.17
CA GLU A 334 -21.30 -1.63 -4.50
C GLU A 334 -21.75 -0.26 -3.96
N ASN A 335 -21.20 0.15 -2.81
CA ASN A 335 -21.69 1.31 -2.06
C ASN A 335 -20.75 2.51 -2.09
N GLU A 336 -19.52 2.34 -1.59
CA GLU A 336 -18.73 3.45 -1.06
C GLU A 336 -17.66 3.92 -2.05
N LEU A 337 -16.94 2.99 -2.68
CA LEU A 337 -15.70 3.33 -3.39
C LEU A 337 -15.90 4.32 -4.53
N TRP A 338 -16.97 4.16 -5.31
CA TRP A 338 -17.29 5.07 -6.39
C TRP A 338 -17.78 6.43 -5.89
N THR A 339 -18.62 6.50 -4.85
CA THR A 339 -19.14 7.77 -4.32
C THR A 339 -18.11 8.54 -3.51
N ASP A 340 -17.18 7.85 -2.87
CA ASP A 340 -16.25 8.44 -1.90
C ASP A 340 -14.87 8.72 -2.51
N TYR A 341 -14.53 8.08 -3.64
CA TYR A 341 -13.26 8.29 -4.35
C TYR A 341 -13.45 8.73 -5.81
N ALA A 342 -14.13 7.91 -6.61
CA ALA A 342 -14.21 8.15 -8.05
C ALA A 342 -14.99 9.42 -8.40
N VAL A 343 -16.20 9.58 -7.85
CA VAL A 343 -17.05 10.76 -8.06
C VAL A 343 -16.37 12.05 -7.57
N PRO A 344 -15.76 12.11 -6.36
CA PRO A 344 -15.00 13.27 -5.93
C PRO A 344 -13.86 13.64 -6.88
N ILE A 345 -13.11 12.68 -7.43
CA ILE A 345 -12.08 12.96 -8.45
C ILE A 345 -12.71 13.52 -9.72
N LEU A 346 -13.79 12.92 -10.22
CA LEU A 346 -14.49 13.42 -11.42
C LEU A 346 -14.99 14.86 -11.22
N GLN A 347 -15.65 15.13 -10.09
CA GLN A 347 -16.28 16.41 -9.81
C GLN A 347 -15.27 17.51 -9.41
N ASN A 348 -14.28 17.20 -8.56
CA ASN A 348 -13.34 18.19 -8.02
C ASN A 348 -12.06 18.34 -8.83
N LEU A 349 -11.62 17.31 -9.56
CA LEU A 349 -10.36 17.34 -10.32
C LEU A 349 -10.61 17.37 -11.83
N VAL A 350 -11.35 16.41 -12.37
CA VAL A 350 -11.48 16.21 -13.82
C VAL A 350 -12.36 17.27 -14.47
N PHE A 351 -13.61 17.41 -14.01
CA PHE A 351 -14.59 18.30 -14.63
C PHE A 351 -14.74 19.65 -13.94
N LYS A 352 -14.20 19.81 -12.72
CA LYS A 352 -14.37 21.03 -11.90
C LYS A 352 -15.84 21.46 -11.78
N ASN A 353 -16.73 20.48 -11.67
CA ASN A 353 -18.17 20.65 -11.64
C ASN A 353 -18.78 19.70 -10.61
N LEU A 354 -19.15 20.24 -9.44
CA LEU A 354 -19.79 19.48 -8.36
C LEU A 354 -21.18 18.94 -8.73
N SER A 355 -21.77 19.42 -9.83
CA SER A 355 -23.05 18.95 -10.37
C SER A 355 -22.88 18.04 -11.59
N TYR A 356 -21.66 17.58 -11.90
CA TYR A 356 -21.45 16.59 -12.96
C TYR A 356 -22.26 15.31 -12.65
N ASP A 357 -23.00 14.85 -13.65
CA ASP A 357 -23.92 13.72 -13.58
C ASP A 357 -23.19 12.39 -13.77
N TYR A 358 -22.58 11.92 -12.68
CA TYR A 358 -21.81 10.68 -12.65
C TYR A 358 -22.65 9.42 -12.88
N MET A 359 -23.98 9.48 -12.79
CA MET A 359 -24.86 8.36 -13.13
C MET A 359 -24.90 8.08 -14.63
N ASN A 360 -24.54 9.07 -15.44
CA ASN A 360 -24.43 8.99 -16.90
C ASN A 360 -22.96 9.01 -17.36
N PHE A 361 -22.04 8.49 -16.55
CA PHE A 361 -20.62 8.39 -16.89
C PHE A 361 -20.41 7.69 -18.23
N ASP A 362 -19.74 8.37 -19.16
CA ASP A 362 -19.45 7.87 -20.50
C ASP A 362 -18.09 7.17 -20.51
N PHE A 363 -18.09 5.84 -20.54
CA PHE A 363 -16.86 5.03 -20.51
C PHE A 363 -15.93 5.26 -21.72
N ASP A 364 -16.40 5.87 -22.81
CA ASP A 364 -15.55 6.21 -23.95
C ASP A 364 -14.92 7.61 -23.79
N LYS A 365 -15.72 8.60 -23.38
CA LYS A 365 -15.29 10.02 -23.33
C LYS A 365 -14.72 10.44 -21.98
N ASP A 366 -15.36 10.04 -20.89
CA ASP A 366 -15.02 10.53 -19.56
C ASP A 366 -13.75 9.85 -19.05
N VAL A 367 -13.53 8.58 -19.42
CA VAL A 367 -12.26 7.86 -19.18
C VAL A 367 -11.08 8.61 -19.81
N LYS A 368 -11.21 9.00 -21.08
CA LYS A 368 -10.18 9.77 -21.78
C LYS A 368 -9.89 11.10 -21.07
N THR A 369 -10.94 11.81 -20.68
CA THR A 369 -10.80 13.11 -19.97
C THR A 369 -10.13 12.92 -18.60
N MET A 370 -10.49 11.85 -17.88
CA MET A 370 -9.88 11.49 -16.61
C MET A 370 -8.39 11.18 -16.75
N GLU A 371 -8.01 10.39 -17.75
CA GLU A 371 -6.60 10.08 -18.05
C GLU A 371 -5.79 11.33 -18.42
N GLU A 372 -6.35 12.23 -19.24
CA GLU A 372 -5.68 13.47 -19.66
C GLU A 372 -5.47 14.45 -18.49
N VAL A 373 -6.46 14.58 -17.59
CA VAL A 373 -6.43 15.58 -16.50
C VAL A 373 -5.79 15.04 -15.23
N ALA A 374 -6.21 13.86 -14.78
CA ALA A 374 -5.77 13.27 -13.51
C ALA A 374 -4.54 12.39 -13.68
N GLY A 375 -4.41 11.66 -14.80
CA GLY A 375 -3.31 10.71 -15.04
C GLY A 375 -1.91 11.27 -14.75
N PRO A 376 -1.53 12.45 -15.29
CA PRO A 376 -0.21 13.05 -15.01
C PRO A 376 0.08 13.40 -13.54
N LEU A 377 -0.95 13.39 -12.68
CA LEU A 377 -0.87 13.76 -11.28
C LEU A 377 -0.87 12.55 -10.35
N ILE A 378 -1.66 11.51 -10.66
CA ILE A 378 -1.96 10.40 -9.74
C ILE A 378 -1.65 9.00 -10.30
N THR A 379 -1.08 8.90 -11.51
CA THR A 379 -0.77 7.61 -12.15
C THR A 379 0.75 7.42 -12.35
N ALA A 380 1.24 6.23 -11.98
CA ALA A 380 2.64 5.80 -12.04
C ALA A 380 2.76 4.37 -12.60
N ILE A 381 2.48 4.23 -13.90
CA ILE A 381 2.36 2.92 -14.59
C ILE A 381 3.45 2.68 -15.62
N SER A 382 4.54 3.46 -15.64
CA SER A 382 5.61 3.21 -16.60
C SER A 382 6.19 1.80 -16.37
N PRO A 383 6.23 0.91 -17.37
CA PRO A 383 6.96 -0.35 -17.26
C PRO A 383 8.49 -0.13 -17.35
N ARG A 384 8.94 1.08 -17.72
CA ARG A 384 10.36 1.46 -17.79
C ARG A 384 10.78 2.22 -16.53
N LEU A 385 11.48 1.50 -15.64
CA LEU A 385 12.14 2.04 -14.45
C LEU A 385 13.68 2.12 -14.61
N ASP A 386 14.18 2.59 -15.76
CA ASP A 386 15.61 2.57 -16.12
C ASP A 386 16.49 3.29 -15.09
N ALA A 387 16.06 4.48 -14.64
CA ALA A 387 16.81 5.28 -13.67
C ALA A 387 16.88 4.62 -12.29
N PHE A 388 15.76 4.06 -11.81
CA PHE A 388 15.71 3.32 -10.54
C PHE A 388 16.57 2.06 -10.57
N LYS A 389 16.57 1.33 -11.69
CA LYS A 389 17.46 0.19 -11.91
C LYS A 389 18.93 0.63 -11.94
N ALA A 390 19.27 1.71 -12.64
CA ALA A 390 20.66 2.14 -12.88
C ALA A 390 21.40 2.53 -11.59
N GLN A 391 20.70 3.07 -10.61
CA GLN A 391 21.24 3.38 -9.28
C GLN A 391 21.26 2.17 -8.31
N GLY A 392 20.77 1.00 -8.75
CA GLY A 392 20.75 -0.23 -7.96
C GLY A 392 19.51 -0.43 -7.08
N GLY A 393 18.45 0.36 -7.27
CA GLY A 393 17.23 0.28 -6.47
C GLY A 393 16.52 -1.08 -6.57
N LYS A 394 15.88 -1.53 -5.48
CA LYS A 394 15.12 -2.78 -5.40
C LYS A 394 13.64 -2.51 -5.13
N LEU A 395 12.75 -3.03 -5.97
CA LEU A 395 11.30 -2.94 -5.86
C LEU A 395 10.72 -4.32 -5.55
N LEU A 396 10.11 -4.44 -4.38
CA LEU A 396 9.33 -5.60 -3.96
C LEU A 396 7.85 -5.21 -3.98
N ALA A 397 7.11 -5.77 -4.93
CA ALA A 397 5.68 -5.56 -5.03
C ALA A 397 4.91 -6.78 -4.50
N THR A 398 3.77 -6.55 -3.86
CA THR A 398 2.89 -7.64 -3.41
C THR A 398 1.43 -7.32 -3.72
N GLN A 399 0.60 -8.33 -3.91
CA GLN A 399 -0.84 -8.16 -4.15
C GLN A 399 -1.61 -9.36 -3.58
N GLY A 400 -2.70 -9.10 -2.86
CA GLY A 400 -3.62 -10.14 -2.41
C GLY A 400 -4.54 -10.57 -3.55
N TRP A 401 -4.76 -11.87 -3.71
CA TRP A 401 -5.70 -12.40 -4.71
C TRP A 401 -7.16 -12.12 -4.36
N ALA A 402 -7.49 -12.01 -3.07
CA ALA A 402 -8.82 -11.68 -2.58
C ALA A 402 -8.98 -10.19 -2.26
N ASP A 403 -8.14 -9.32 -2.84
CA ASP A 403 -8.23 -7.86 -2.65
C ASP A 403 -9.51 -7.31 -3.30
N PRO A 404 -10.45 -6.73 -2.51
CA PRO A 404 -11.69 -6.19 -3.05
C PRO A 404 -11.55 -4.75 -3.53
N TYR A 405 -10.40 -4.10 -3.36
CA TYR A 405 -10.18 -2.71 -3.75
C TYR A 405 -9.35 -2.59 -5.02
N ASN A 406 -8.32 -3.42 -5.19
CA ASN A 406 -7.50 -3.42 -6.40
C ASN A 406 -7.59 -4.73 -7.14
N ALA A 407 -7.81 -4.66 -8.46
CA ALA A 407 -7.84 -5.83 -9.31
C ALA A 407 -6.47 -6.55 -9.27
N PRO A 408 -6.42 -7.83 -8.84
CA PRO A 408 -5.15 -8.49 -8.53
C PRO A 408 -4.32 -8.84 -9.76
N THR A 409 -4.91 -8.83 -10.95
CA THR A 409 -4.22 -9.09 -12.22
C THR A 409 -3.47 -7.87 -12.75
N TRP A 410 -3.82 -6.65 -12.36
CA TRP A 410 -3.11 -5.43 -12.78
C TRP A 410 -1.59 -5.48 -12.51
N PRO A 411 -1.11 -5.78 -11.29
CA PRO A 411 0.33 -5.85 -11.03
C PRO A 411 1.03 -6.95 -11.85
N ILE A 412 0.33 -8.03 -12.22
CA ILE A 412 0.84 -9.06 -13.12
C ILE A 412 1.02 -8.50 -14.53
N ASP A 413 0.02 -7.80 -15.05
CA ASP A 413 0.07 -7.18 -16.38
C ASP A 413 1.20 -6.14 -16.46
N HIS A 414 1.31 -5.26 -15.46
CA HIS A 414 2.36 -4.25 -15.38
C HIS A 414 3.75 -4.88 -15.30
N HIS A 415 3.92 -5.94 -14.49
CA HIS A 415 5.16 -6.69 -14.39
C HIS A 415 5.51 -7.39 -15.72
N ASN A 416 4.52 -7.94 -16.43
CA ASN A 416 4.71 -8.56 -17.74
C ASN A 416 5.08 -7.55 -18.83
N GLN A 417 4.52 -6.34 -18.79
CA GLN A 417 4.95 -5.23 -19.66
C GLN A 417 6.41 -4.86 -19.41
N ALA A 418 6.84 -4.79 -18.14
CA ALA A 418 8.25 -4.56 -17.80
C ALA A 418 9.14 -5.72 -18.24
N LYS A 419 8.68 -6.97 -18.10
CA LYS A 419 9.39 -8.18 -18.57
C LYS A 419 9.60 -8.18 -20.08
N ALA A 420 8.61 -7.70 -20.85
CA ALA A 420 8.74 -7.57 -22.30
C ALA A 420 9.85 -6.57 -22.72
N ILE A 421 10.22 -5.64 -21.83
CA ILE A 421 11.25 -4.63 -22.06
C ILE A 421 12.63 -5.11 -21.59
N TYR A 422 12.70 -5.65 -20.38
CA TYR A 422 13.96 -5.98 -19.72
C TYR A 422 14.41 -7.43 -19.93
N GLY A 423 13.49 -8.33 -20.25
CA GLY A 423 13.68 -9.76 -20.09
C GLY A 423 13.67 -10.18 -18.61
N SER A 424 13.52 -11.49 -18.37
CA SER A 424 13.38 -12.04 -17.01
C SER A 424 14.56 -11.71 -16.11
N ASP A 425 15.79 -11.94 -16.56
CA ASP A 425 16.98 -11.81 -15.72
C ASP A 425 17.20 -10.38 -15.24
N GLN A 426 17.05 -9.40 -16.15
CA GLN A 426 17.23 -8.00 -15.78
C GLN A 426 16.08 -7.53 -14.88
N LEU A 427 14.83 -7.89 -15.18
CA LEU A 427 13.69 -7.51 -14.33
C LEU A 427 13.87 -8.07 -12.91
N ASN A 428 14.12 -9.37 -12.79
CA ASN A 428 14.26 -10.08 -11.52
C ASN A 428 15.47 -9.60 -10.68
N SER A 429 16.39 -8.84 -11.27
CA SER A 429 17.52 -8.24 -10.57
C SER A 429 17.14 -7.00 -9.75
N PHE A 430 16.01 -6.35 -10.03
CA PHE A 430 15.59 -5.12 -9.37
C PHE A 430 14.09 -5.00 -9.07
N TRP A 431 13.22 -5.79 -9.69
CA TRP A 431 11.78 -5.80 -9.44
C TRP A 431 11.28 -7.24 -9.29
N ARG A 432 10.66 -7.55 -8.15
CA ARG A 432 9.97 -8.82 -7.90
C ARG A 432 8.55 -8.59 -7.44
N LEU A 433 7.62 -9.39 -7.96
CA LEU A 433 6.21 -9.43 -7.59
C LEU A 433 5.91 -10.71 -6.80
N PHE A 434 5.12 -10.60 -5.74
CA PHE A 434 4.66 -11.73 -4.92
C PHE A 434 3.14 -11.67 -4.77
N MET A 435 2.45 -12.68 -5.30
CA MET A 435 1.00 -12.81 -5.18
C MET A 435 0.65 -13.55 -3.88
N ALA A 436 -0.40 -13.13 -3.19
CA ALA A 436 -0.77 -13.64 -1.88
C ALA A 436 -2.16 -14.31 -1.90
N PRO A 437 -2.22 -15.66 -1.94
CA PRO A 437 -3.43 -16.47 -1.85
C PRO A 437 -4.34 -16.09 -0.68
N GLY A 438 -5.61 -15.82 -0.98
CA GLY A 438 -6.65 -15.48 0.01
C GLY A 438 -6.38 -14.22 0.85
N SER A 439 -5.27 -13.53 0.63
CA SER A 439 -5.01 -12.24 1.28
C SER A 439 -5.92 -11.19 0.66
N GLY A 440 -6.51 -10.36 1.51
CA GLY A 440 -7.28 -9.20 1.11
C GLY A 440 -6.38 -8.00 0.86
N HIS A 441 -6.95 -6.81 1.01
CA HIS A 441 -6.22 -5.58 0.81
C HIS A 441 -5.32 -5.22 2.00
N CYS A 442 -4.02 -5.13 1.75
CA CYS A 442 -3.01 -4.77 2.75
C CYS A 442 -2.93 -5.70 3.98
N GLY A 443 -3.53 -6.88 3.91
CA GLY A 443 -3.53 -7.83 5.02
C GLY A 443 -4.55 -8.97 4.82
N SER A 444 -5.10 -9.45 5.93
CA SER A 444 -6.12 -10.50 5.92
C SER A 444 -7.44 -9.99 5.34
N ALA A 445 -8.10 -10.80 4.52
CA ALA A 445 -9.53 -10.61 4.24
C ALA A 445 -10.36 -11.19 5.40
N ALA A 446 -11.45 -10.53 5.77
CA ALA A 446 -12.37 -10.97 6.81
C ALA A 446 -13.03 -12.32 6.46
N SER A 447 -13.20 -12.60 5.16
CA SER A 447 -13.73 -13.86 4.64
C SER A 447 -12.74 -15.03 4.71
N TYR A 448 -11.44 -14.75 4.88
CA TYR A 448 -10.37 -15.75 5.03
C TYR A 448 -9.58 -15.53 6.33
N PRO A 449 -10.21 -15.69 7.51
CA PRO A 449 -9.56 -15.38 8.78
C PRO A 449 -8.35 -16.29 9.09
N GLN A 450 -8.27 -17.46 8.44
CA GLN A 450 -7.15 -18.40 8.51
C GLN A 450 -5.93 -17.98 7.68
N VAL A 451 -6.11 -17.06 6.73
CA VAL A 451 -5.02 -16.59 5.87
C VAL A 451 -4.12 -15.62 6.65
N PRO A 452 -2.80 -15.80 6.62
CA PRO A 452 -1.85 -14.88 7.24
C PRO A 452 -2.01 -13.42 6.80
N GLY A 453 -2.20 -12.51 7.75
CA GLY A 453 -2.43 -11.08 7.47
C GLY A 453 -1.17 -10.21 7.45
N THR A 454 -0.01 -10.71 7.87
CA THR A 454 1.25 -9.97 7.88
C THR A 454 2.24 -10.57 6.90
N ILE A 455 2.64 -9.80 5.87
CA ILE A 455 3.69 -10.18 4.92
C ILE A 455 5.02 -9.59 5.38
N HIS A 456 6.05 -10.43 5.56
CA HIS A 456 7.37 -10.01 6.05
C HIS A 456 8.28 -9.52 4.92
N TYR A 457 7.87 -8.48 4.21
CA TYR A 457 8.60 -7.96 3.05
C TYR A 457 10.00 -7.39 3.38
N LEU A 458 10.21 -6.83 4.59
CA LEU A 458 11.52 -6.25 4.95
C LEU A 458 12.58 -7.34 5.19
N ASP A 459 12.18 -8.48 5.73
CA ASP A 459 13.07 -9.64 5.91
C ASP A 459 13.62 -10.14 4.56
N ALA A 460 12.87 -9.94 3.49
CA ALA A 460 13.27 -10.26 2.11
C ALA A 460 14.01 -9.10 1.41
N LEU A 461 13.56 -7.85 1.62
CA LEU A 461 14.09 -6.68 0.90
C LEU A 461 15.45 -6.24 1.42
N ILE A 462 15.69 -6.30 2.74
CA ILE A 462 16.95 -5.81 3.34
C ILE A 462 18.16 -6.62 2.84
N PRO A 463 18.17 -7.97 2.88
CA PRO A 463 19.27 -8.75 2.32
C PRO A 463 19.46 -8.51 0.81
N TRP A 464 18.38 -8.22 0.09
CA TRP A 464 18.48 -7.91 -1.34
C TRP A 464 19.20 -6.59 -1.61
N VAL A 465 18.88 -5.56 -0.82
CA VAL A 465 19.48 -4.23 -0.92
C VAL A 465 20.92 -4.20 -0.41
N GLU A 466 21.17 -4.84 0.74
CA GLU A 466 22.45 -4.74 1.46
C GLU A 466 23.48 -5.79 1.03
N GLU A 467 23.01 -6.98 0.62
CA GLU A 467 23.87 -8.15 0.34
C GLU A 467 23.72 -8.67 -1.09
N GLY A 468 22.77 -8.13 -1.87
CA GLY A 468 22.50 -8.57 -3.24
C GLY A 468 21.75 -9.91 -3.33
N VAL A 469 21.21 -10.41 -2.22
CA VAL A 469 20.49 -11.69 -2.17
C VAL A 469 19.03 -11.48 -2.57
N ALA A 470 18.73 -11.71 -3.85
CA ALA A 470 17.38 -11.51 -4.38
C ALA A 470 16.38 -12.56 -3.83
N PRO A 471 15.20 -12.14 -3.32
CA PRO A 471 14.31 -13.05 -2.60
C PRO A 471 13.55 -13.97 -3.54
N GLY A 472 13.74 -15.29 -3.41
CA GLY A 472 12.94 -16.30 -4.12
C GLY A 472 11.51 -16.42 -3.58
N PHE A 473 11.29 -16.03 -2.32
CA PHE A 473 10.00 -16.04 -1.65
C PHE A 473 9.94 -14.98 -0.54
N VAL A 474 8.73 -14.71 -0.07
CA VAL A 474 8.42 -13.93 1.14
C VAL A 474 7.52 -14.78 2.03
N VAL A 475 7.66 -14.66 3.35
CA VAL A 475 6.80 -15.38 4.31
C VAL A 475 5.67 -14.48 4.77
N ALA A 476 4.45 -15.02 4.84
CA ALA A 476 3.32 -14.40 5.50
C ALA A 476 2.98 -15.14 6.81
N SER A 477 2.56 -14.39 7.85
CA SER A 477 2.18 -14.92 9.17
C SER A 477 1.05 -14.10 9.82
N LYS A 478 0.72 -14.40 11.10
CA LYS A 478 -0.30 -13.72 11.91
C LYS A 478 -1.70 -13.68 11.24
N PRO A 479 -2.35 -14.85 11.05
CA PRO A 479 -3.76 -14.93 10.69
C PRO A 479 -4.66 -14.20 11.67
N ALA A 480 -5.83 -13.75 11.19
CA ALA A 480 -6.82 -13.04 12.00
C ALA A 480 -7.54 -13.97 12.99
N ASP A 481 -7.65 -15.26 12.68
CA ASP A 481 -8.24 -16.28 13.56
C ASP A 481 -7.36 -16.63 14.79
N GLY A 482 -6.14 -16.08 14.86
CA GLY A 482 -5.19 -16.32 15.94
C GLY A 482 -4.43 -17.66 15.84
N SER A 483 -4.59 -18.40 14.74
CA SER A 483 -3.78 -19.57 14.46
C SER A 483 -2.32 -19.18 14.19
N ASN A 484 -1.44 -20.19 14.14
CA ASN A 484 -0.03 -20.01 13.83
C ASN A 484 0.30 -20.35 12.37
N ALA A 485 -0.69 -20.30 11.48
CA ALA A 485 -0.50 -20.61 10.07
C ALA A 485 0.46 -19.61 9.41
N THR A 486 1.21 -20.09 8.43
CA THR A 486 2.17 -19.33 7.64
C THR A 486 2.05 -19.74 6.18
N LYS A 487 2.26 -18.80 5.26
CA LYS A 487 2.25 -19.08 3.81
C LYS A 487 3.57 -18.63 3.18
N LYS A 488 4.02 -19.40 2.17
CA LYS A 488 5.18 -19.07 1.32
C LYS A 488 4.65 -18.34 0.08
N LEU A 489 5.02 -17.08 -0.09
CA LEU A 489 4.69 -16.30 -1.29
C LEU A 489 5.87 -16.39 -2.25
N CYS A 490 5.70 -17.01 -3.40
CA CYS A 490 6.77 -17.21 -4.37
C CYS A 490 6.91 -16.01 -5.31
N ALA A 491 8.14 -15.75 -5.77
CA ALA A 491 8.36 -14.71 -6.76
C ALA A 491 7.67 -15.07 -8.08
N TYR A 492 6.73 -14.23 -8.53
CA TYR A 492 5.99 -14.40 -9.78
C TYR A 492 6.96 -14.57 -10.98
N PRO A 493 6.70 -15.51 -11.92
CA PRO A 493 5.50 -16.33 -12.07
C PRO A 493 5.50 -17.64 -11.26
N GLY A 494 6.46 -17.83 -10.36
CA GLY A 494 6.50 -19.04 -9.53
C GLY A 494 5.38 -19.06 -8.50
N ARG A 495 4.95 -20.27 -8.14
CA ARG A 495 3.89 -20.52 -7.14
C ARG A 495 4.34 -21.49 -6.06
N ALA A 496 3.67 -21.48 -4.92
CA ALA A 496 3.94 -22.40 -3.83
C ALA A 496 3.27 -23.75 -4.12
N VAL A 497 4.05 -24.84 -4.12
CA VAL A 497 3.53 -26.19 -4.30
C VAL A 497 3.84 -27.04 -3.08
N PHE A 498 2.80 -27.67 -2.53
CA PHE A 498 2.91 -28.52 -1.36
C PHE A 498 3.81 -29.74 -1.65
N ARG A 499 4.76 -30.02 -0.76
CA ARG A 499 5.70 -31.15 -0.86
C ARG A 499 5.54 -32.20 0.25
N GLY A 500 4.57 -32.01 1.14
CA GLY A 500 4.34 -32.85 2.31
C GLY A 500 4.72 -32.15 3.61
N GLY A 501 4.18 -32.64 4.74
CA GLY A 501 4.33 -32.01 6.05
C GLY A 501 3.02 -31.38 6.53
N ASP A 502 3.13 -30.32 7.32
CA ASP A 502 2.00 -29.55 7.83
C ASP A 502 1.59 -28.48 6.81
N GLY A 503 0.40 -28.59 6.21
CA GLY A 503 -0.13 -27.65 5.22
C GLY A 503 -0.30 -26.21 5.74
N GLY A 504 -0.32 -26.01 7.06
CA GLY A 504 -0.32 -24.67 7.66
C GLY A 504 1.07 -24.02 7.78
N ARG A 505 2.14 -24.68 7.32
CA ARG A 505 3.53 -24.25 7.46
C ARG A 505 4.18 -23.94 6.12
N TYR A 506 4.78 -22.76 5.99
CA TYR A 506 5.41 -22.32 4.75
C TYR A 506 6.59 -23.21 4.34
N GLU A 507 7.21 -23.91 5.30
CA GLU A 507 8.29 -24.88 5.07
C GLU A 507 7.84 -26.13 4.30
N SER A 508 6.55 -26.44 4.31
CA SER A 508 5.97 -27.60 3.60
C SER A 508 5.77 -27.37 2.09
N PHE A 509 6.14 -26.19 1.59
CA PHE A 509 5.94 -25.77 0.21
C PHE A 509 7.26 -25.41 -0.47
N ASP A 510 7.38 -25.70 -1.75
CA ASP A 510 8.48 -25.20 -2.60
C ASP A 510 7.96 -24.19 -3.62
N CYS A 511 8.80 -23.23 -3.97
CA CYS A 511 8.52 -22.39 -5.14
C CYS A 511 8.93 -23.13 -6.41
N VAL A 512 7.99 -23.28 -7.34
CA VAL A 512 8.19 -23.93 -8.65
C VAL A 512 7.94 -23.01 -9.82
#